data_AF-A0A7C5ID91-F1
#
_entry.id   AF-A0A7C5ID91-F1
#
_cell.length_a   1.000
_cell.length_b   1.000
_cell.length_c   1.000
_cell.angle_alpha   90.00
_cell.angle_beta   90.00
_cell.angle_gamma   90.00
#
_symmetry.space_group_name_H-M   'P 1'
#
loop_
_entity.id
_entity.type
_entity.pdbx_description
1 polymer ?
#
loop_
_entity_poly.entity_id
_entity_poly.type
_entity_poly.pdbx_seq_one_letter_code
_entity_poly.pdbx_strand_id
1 'polypeptide(L)' 'LEETIDKVKAAKVKALFAEPQYPAAAAEVIARETGAKVYFLDPVVTGEAKVDAYDAYLKVMGQNLATLKEALK' A
#
# COMPACT_ATOMS: atom_id res chain seq x y z
N LEU A 1 -4.00 8.47 16.05
CA LEU A 1 -3.03 8.78 14.97
C LEU A 1 -1.65 9.08 15.52
N GLU A 2 -1.55 9.91 16.57
CA GLU A 2 -0.28 10.26 17.24
C GLU A 2 0.60 9.04 17.58
N GLU A 3 0.05 8.04 18.27
CA GLU A 3 0.80 6.81 18.61
C GLU A 3 1.40 6.11 17.37
N THR A 4 0.67 6.10 16.25
CA THR A 4 1.16 5.51 14.99
C THR A 4 2.28 6.34 14.38
N ILE A 5 2.15 7.67 14.39
CA ILE A 5 3.17 8.60 13.91
C ILE A 5 4.47 8.41 14.72
N ASP A 6 4.37 8.30 16.04
CA ASP A 6 5.52 8.11 16.91
C ASP A 6 6.22 6.78 16.65
N LYS A 7 5.44 5.70 16.47
CA LYS A 7 5.99 4.39 16.08
C LYS A 7 6.72 4.45 14.75
N VAL A 8 6.14 5.11 13.73
CA VAL A 8 6.74 5.27 12.40
C VAL A 8 8.04 6.07 12.48
N LYS A 9 8.09 7.14 13.27
CA LYS A 9 9.31 7.94 13.50
C LYS A 9 10.38 7.11 14.22
N ALA A 10 10.02 6.44 15.32
CA ALA A 10 10.93 5.65 16.13
C ALA A 10 11.55 4.48 15.34
N ALA A 11 10.72 3.77 14.57
CA ALA A 11 11.17 2.67 13.72
C ALA A 11 11.80 3.15 12.40
N LYS A 12 11.88 4.46 12.15
CA LYS A 12 12.43 5.08 10.93
C LYS A 12 11.84 4.51 9.64
N VAL A 13 10.54 4.19 9.68
CA VAL A 13 9.80 3.62 8.55
C VAL A 13 9.85 4.58 7.37
N LYS A 14 10.10 4.05 6.17
CA LYS A 14 10.23 4.82 4.93
C LYS A 14 9.04 4.66 3.98
N ALA A 15 8.31 3.56 4.11
CA ALA A 15 7.17 3.22 3.27
C ALA A 15 5.96 2.85 4.13
N LEU A 16 4.80 3.37 3.76
CA LEU A 16 3.48 3.02 4.29
C LEU A 16 2.69 2.37 3.16
N PHE A 17 2.03 1.25 3.41
CA PHE A 17 1.19 0.59 2.42
C PHE A 17 -0.27 0.73 2.83
N ALA A 18 -1.11 1.20 1.90
CA ALA A 18 -2.55 1.34 2.08
C ALA A 18 -3.30 0.54 1.01
N GLU A 19 -4.56 0.22 1.28
CA GLU A 19 -5.43 -0.46 0.32
C GLU A 19 -6.11 0.57 -0.59
N PRO A 20 -6.16 0.35 -1.91
CA PRO A 20 -6.72 1.32 -2.86
C PRO A 20 -8.24 1.49 -2.72
N GLN A 21 -8.96 0.51 -2.18
CA GLN A 21 -10.41 0.58 -1.98
C GLN A 21 -10.86 1.49 -0.83
N TYR A 22 -9.94 2.02 -0.02
CA TYR A 22 -10.27 2.89 1.12
C TYR A 22 -9.60 4.26 0.98
N PRO A 23 -10.21 5.32 1.55
CA PRO A 23 -9.57 6.63 1.61
C PRO A 23 -8.22 6.57 2.33
N ALA A 24 -7.17 7.08 1.68
CA ALA A 24 -5.81 7.07 2.21
C ALA A 24 -5.50 8.23 3.18
N ALA A 25 -6.49 9.04 3.56
CA ALA A 25 -6.30 10.28 4.33
C ALA A 25 -5.48 10.08 5.62
N ALA A 26 -5.69 8.97 6.33
CA ALA A 26 -4.91 8.64 7.53
C ALA A 26 -3.43 8.35 7.18
N ALA A 27 -3.17 7.56 6.13
CA ALA A 27 -1.82 7.25 5.67
C ALA A 27 -1.09 8.49 5.14
N GLU A 28 -1.80 9.37 4.45
CA GLU A 28 -1.29 10.66 3.96
C GLU A 28 -0.88 11.60 5.09
N VAL A 29 -1.69 11.70 6.15
CA VAL A 29 -1.32 12.48 7.34
C VAL A 29 -0.07 11.90 7.99
N ILE A 30 -0.01 10.58 8.20
CA ILE A 30 1.18 9.94 8.79
C ILE A 30 2.42 10.18 7.91
N ALA A 31 2.31 10.02 6.59
CA ALA A 31 3.38 10.30 5.64
C ALA A 31 3.90 11.74 5.75
N ARG A 32 2.99 12.72 5.79
CA ARG A 32 3.34 14.14 5.94
C ARG A 32 4.08 14.44 7.24
N GLU A 33 3.65 13.85 8.36
CA GLU A 33 4.24 14.10 9.68
C GLU A 33 5.56 13.33 9.92
N THR A 34 5.86 12.31 9.11
CA THR A 34 7.01 11.41 9.32
C THR A 34 8.03 11.42 8.19
N GLY A 35 7.67 11.95 7.02
CA GLY A 35 8.48 11.89 5.80
C GLY A 35 8.49 10.51 5.13
N ALA A 36 7.65 9.56 5.59
CA ALA A 36 7.44 8.30 4.89
C ALA A 36 6.65 8.52 3.59
N LYS A 37 6.77 7.60 2.62
CA LYS A 37 5.98 7.60 1.38
C LYS A 37 4.82 6.62 1.47
N VAL A 38 3.67 7.01 0.92
CA VAL A 38 2.51 6.12 0.79
C VAL A 38 2.60 5.36 -0.53
N TYR A 39 2.36 4.05 -0.46
CA TYR A 39 2.23 3.13 -1.57
C TYR A 39 0.91 2.37 -1.43
N PHE A 40 0.46 1.77 -2.52
CA PHE A 40 -0.78 1.01 -2.53
C PHE A 40 -0.54 -0.46 -2.85
N LEU A 41 -1.17 -1.34 -2.07
CA LEU A 41 -1.22 -2.76 -2.36
C LEU A 41 -2.68 -3.17 -2.45
N ASP A 42 -3.03 -3.85 -3.54
CA ASP A 42 -4.37 -4.37 -3.74
C ASP A 42 -4.47 -5.77 -3.09
N PRO A 43 -5.32 -5.96 -2.07
CA PRO A 43 -5.48 -7.26 -1.41
C PRO A 43 -6.32 -8.27 -2.22
N VAL A 44 -6.80 -7.90 -3.41
CA VAL A 44 -7.61 -8.73 -4.31
C VAL A 44 -8.91 -9.22 -3.65
N VAL A 45 -9.53 -8.35 -2.85
CA VAL A 45 -10.82 -8.65 -2.19
C VAL A 45 -11.98 -8.73 -3.18
N THR A 46 -11.84 -8.10 -4.34
CA THR A 46 -12.77 -8.18 -5.47
C THR A 46 -12.01 -8.62 -6.72
N GLY A 47 -12.52 -9.63 -7.42
CA GLY A 47 -11.94 -10.12 -8.67
C GLY A 47 -12.77 -9.76 -9.90
N GLU A 48 -12.14 -9.72 -11.07
CA GLU A 48 -12.85 -9.55 -12.33
C GLU A 48 -13.69 -10.80 -12.66
N ALA A 49 -15.01 -10.65 -12.75
CA ALA A 49 -15.92 -11.69 -13.19
C ALA A 49 -16.02 -11.75 -14.73
N LYS A 50 -14.88 -11.81 -15.42
CA LYS A 50 -14.82 -11.94 -16.89
C LYS A 50 -14.30 -13.31 -17.30
N VAL A 51 -14.77 -13.82 -18.44
CA VAL A 51 -14.41 -15.15 -18.96
C VAL A 51 -12.92 -15.28 -19.24
N ASP A 52 -12.24 -14.17 -19.54
CA ASP A 52 -10.82 -14.08 -19.88
C ASP A 52 -9.92 -13.67 -18.70
N ALA A 53 -10.47 -13.47 -17.49
CA ALA A 53 -9.75 -13.01 -16.31
C ALA A 53 -9.07 -14.14 -15.50
N TYR A 54 -8.68 -15.24 -16.14
CA TYR A 54 -8.13 -16.44 -15.47
C TYR A 54 -6.83 -16.18 -14.68
N ASP A 55 -6.07 -15.15 -15.07
CA ASP A 55 -4.79 -14.76 -14.47
C ASP A 55 -4.88 -13.45 -13.66
N ALA A 56 -6.09 -12.95 -13.39
CA ALA A 56 -6.29 -11.65 -12.72
C ALA A 56 -5.55 -11.55 -11.39
N TYR A 57 -5.61 -12.59 -10.56
CA TYR A 57 -4.87 -12.64 -9.29
C TYR A 57 -3.34 -12.51 -9.50
N LEU A 58 -2.78 -13.24 -10.46
CA LEU A 58 -1.35 -13.21 -10.74
C LEU A 58 -0.89 -11.85 -11.27
N LYS A 59 -1.72 -11.22 -12.11
CA LYS A 59 -1.48 -9.85 -12.61
C LYS A 59 -1.40 -8.85 -11.46
N VAL A 60 -2.38 -8.87 -10.55
CA VAL A 60 -2.40 -7.96 -9.39
C VAL A 60 -1.24 -8.23 -8.43
N MET A 61 -0.90 -9.49 -8.17
CA MET A 61 0.28 -9.82 -7.36
C MET A 61 1.59 -9.38 -8.02
N GLY A 62 1.68 -9.43 -9.35
CA GLY A 62 2.80 -8.86 -10.10
C GLY A 62 2.94 -7.35 -9.91
N GLN A 63 1.82 -6.62 -9.91
CA GLN A 63 1.79 -5.17 -9.64
C GLN A 63 2.17 -4.84 -8.19
N ASN A 64 1.65 -5.61 -7.23
CA ASN A 64 2.03 -5.49 -5.81
C ASN A 64 3.52 -5.74 -5.62
N LEU A 65 4.08 -6.76 -6.27
CA LEU A 65 5.52 -7.05 -6.22
C LEU A 65 6.35 -5.89 -6.80
N ALA A 66 5.92 -5.29 -7.91
CA ALA A 66 6.60 -4.12 -8.47
C ALA A 66 6.59 -2.93 -7.48
N THR A 67 5.44 -2.69 -6.84
CA THR A 67 5.29 -1.65 -5.81
C THR A 67 6.19 -1.90 -4.60
N LEU A 68 6.25 -3.13 -4.10
CA LEU A 68 7.15 -3.51 -3.01
C LEU A 68 8.62 -3.28 -3.39
N LYS A 69 9.02 -3.65 -4.62
CA LYS A 69 10.38 -3.40 -5.12
C LYS A 69 10.70 -1.92 -5.25
N GLU A 70 9.71 -1.06 -5.53
CA GLU A 70 9.93 0.38 -5.56
C GLU A 70 10.08 0.95 -4.14
N ALA A 71 9.20 0.52 -3.23
CA ALA A 71 9.12 1.03 -1.87
C ALA A 71 10.29 0.59 -0.97
N LEU A 72 10.89 -0.57 -1.23
CA LEU A 72 11.91 -1.20 -0.39
C LEU A 72 13.33 -1.15 -0.97
N LYS A 73 13.55 -0.38 -2.03
CA LYS A 73 14.90 -0.05 -2.52
C LYS A 73 15.63 0.88 -1.55
#